data_AF-A0A1A5DAK5-F1
#
_entry.id   AF-A0A1A5DAK5-F1
#
_cell.length_a   1.000
_cell.length_b   1.000
_cell.length_c   1.000
_cell.angle_alpha   90.00
_cell.angle_beta   90.00
_cell.angle_gamma   90.00
#
_symmetry.space_group_name_H-M   'P 1'
#
loop_
_entity.id
_entity.type
_entity.pdbx_description
1 polymer ?
#
loop_
_entity_poly.entity_id
_entity_poly.type
_entity_poly.pdbx_seq_one_letter_code
_entity_poly.pdbx_strand_id
1 'polypeptide(L)'
;MEMNQHCLDTLRKLAQGIDPRSGLPLPEQNACQAPEVIRALFQAIQALEAQGKVRPPPEQAGKPWSEEEEQALLRRFDEGEPITAIARAHSRTTGAIRARLAQCGRL
;
A
#
# COMPACT_ATOMS: atom_id res chain seq x y z
N MET A 1 12.11 -7.43 -4.00
CA MET A 1 11.12 -7.01 -5.01
C MET A 1 10.89 -8.10 -6.07
N GLU A 2 11.91 -8.87 -6.48
CA GLU A 2 11.78 -9.96 -7.47
C GLU A 2 10.75 -11.06 -7.14
N MET A 3 10.58 -11.39 -5.85
CA MET A 3 9.61 -12.42 -5.42
C MET A 3 8.16 -12.07 -5.79
N ASN A 4 7.78 -10.79 -5.68
CA ASN A 4 6.40 -10.37 -5.97
C ASN A 4 6.10 -10.43 -7.48
N GLN A 5 7.11 -10.18 -8.31
CA GLN A 5 6.97 -10.24 -9.77
C GLN A 5 6.76 -11.67 -10.27
N HIS A 6 7.48 -12.65 -9.71
CA HIS A 6 7.32 -14.07 -10.04
C HIS A 6 5.97 -14.63 -9.57
N CYS A 7 5.49 -14.22 -8.39
CA CYS A 7 4.16 -14.57 -7.91
C CYS A 7 3.06 -14.01 -8.83
N LEU A 8 3.16 -12.75 -9.24
CA LEU A 8 2.21 -12.12 -10.15
C LEU A 8 2.16 -12.82 -11.52
N ASP A 9 3.31 -13.19 -12.09
CA ASP A 9 3.38 -13.93 -13.34
C ASP A 9 2.68 -15.29 -13.24
N THR A 10 2.96 -16.03 -12.16
CA THR A 10 2.34 -17.34 -11.90
C THR A 10 0.82 -17.22 -11.79
N LEU A 11 0.32 -16.25 -11.02
CA LEU A 11 -1.12 -16.05 -10.83
C LEU A 11 -1.81 -15.62 -12.13
N ARG A 12 -1.17 -14.79 -12.96
CA ARG A 12 -1.71 -14.38 -14.26
C ARG A 12 -1.83 -15.55 -15.22
N LYS A 13 -0.80 -16.42 -15.30
CA LYS A 13 -0.84 -17.63 -16.13
C LYS A 13 -2.00 -18.53 -15.71
N LEU A 14 -2.18 -18.78 -14.41
CA LEU A 14 -3.31 -19.56 -13.91
C LEU A 14 -4.67 -18.93 -14.23
N ALA A 15 -4.80 -17.61 -14.05
CA ALA A 15 -6.04 -16.88 -14.36
C ALA A 15 -6.41 -16.91 -15.85
N GLN A 16 -5.40 -17.00 -16.72
CA GLN A 16 -5.55 -17.15 -18.18
C GLN A 16 -5.76 -18.61 -18.61
N GLY A 17 -5.74 -19.56 -17.67
CA GLY A 17 -5.86 -20.98 -17.98
C GLY A 17 -4.61 -21.59 -18.56
N ILE A 18 -3.43 -21.14 -18.12
CA ILE A 18 -2.13 -21.66 -18.56
C ILE A 18 -1.43 -22.28 -17.34
N ASP A 19 -0.92 -23.51 -17.46
CA ASP A 19 -0.08 -24.11 -16.42
C ASP A 19 1.26 -23.34 -16.37
N PRO A 20 1.61 -22.72 -15.22
CA PRO A 20 2.81 -21.92 -15.11
C PRO A 20 4.12 -22.69 -15.26
N ARG A 21 4.09 -24.03 -15.13
CA ARG A 21 5.26 -24.91 -15.24
C ARG A 21 5.52 -25.37 -16.67
N SER A 22 4.47 -25.67 -17.42
CA SER A 22 4.59 -26.21 -18.79
C SER A 22 4.29 -25.17 -19.87
N GLY A 23 3.59 -24.08 -19.54
CA GLY A 23 3.13 -23.07 -20.50
C GLY A 23 1.97 -23.55 -21.39
N LEU A 24 1.38 -24.71 -21.10
CA LEU A 24 0.27 -25.28 -21.85
C LEU A 24 -1.09 -24.87 -21.27
N PRO A 25 -2.17 -24.90 -22.06
CA PRO A 25 -3.52 -24.69 -21.56
C PRO A 25 -3.88 -25.69 -20.45
N LEU A 26 -4.56 -25.21 -19.41
CA LEU A 26 -5.11 -26.03 -18.36
C LEU A 26 -6.29 -26.87 -18.90
N PRO A 27 -6.48 -28.09 -18.40
CA PRO A 27 -7.66 -28.88 -18.72
C PRO A 27 -8.95 -28.16 -18.31
N GLU A 28 -10.04 -28.38 -19.05
CA GLU A 28 -11.34 -27.73 -18.78
C GLU A 28 -11.91 -28.05 -17.39
N GLN A 29 -11.56 -29.21 -16.82
CA GLN A 29 -12.01 -29.65 -15.49
C GLN A 29 -11.08 -29.20 -14.36
N ASN A 30 -10.10 -28.34 -14.65
CA ASN A 30 -9.16 -27.85 -13.66
C ASN A 30 -9.83 -26.83 -12.72
N ALA A 31 -9.57 -26.92 -11.42
CA ALA A 31 -10.13 -26.00 -10.42
C ALA A 31 -9.79 -24.51 -10.70
N CYS A 32 -8.65 -24.23 -11.34
CA CYS A 32 -8.26 -22.87 -11.74
C CYS A 32 -9.10 -22.32 -12.90
N GLN A 33 -9.84 -23.17 -13.62
CA GLN A 33 -10.77 -22.78 -14.69
C GLN A 33 -12.20 -22.51 -14.21
N ALA A 34 -12.49 -22.78 -12.94
CA ALA A 34 -13.78 -22.45 -12.37
C ALA A 34 -13.98 -20.92 -12.34
N PRO A 35 -15.12 -20.37 -12.80
CA PRO A 35 -15.34 -18.93 -12.91
C PRO A 35 -15.11 -18.15 -11.61
N GLU A 36 -15.46 -18.73 -10.47
CA GLU A 36 -15.25 -18.18 -9.14
C GLU A 36 -13.76 -18.09 -8.78
N VAL A 37 -12.97 -19.09 -9.18
CA VAL A 37 -11.52 -19.13 -8.94
C VAL A 37 -10.82 -18.13 -9.84
N ILE A 38 -11.19 -18.05 -11.12
CA ILE A 38 -10.66 -17.04 -12.04
C ILE A 38 -10.88 -15.63 -11.49
N ARG A 39 -12.10 -15.32 -11.02
CA ARG A 39 -12.42 -14.02 -10.39
C ARG A 39 -11.58 -13.76 -9.15
N ALA A 40 -11.40 -14.76 -8.28
CA ALA A 40 -10.57 -14.64 -7.09
C ALA A 40 -9.10 -14.38 -7.44
N LEU A 41 -8.56 -15.06 -8.46
CA LEU A 41 -7.20 -14.85 -8.96
C LEU A 41 -7.01 -13.43 -9.50
N PHE A 42 -7.95 -12.92 -10.30
CA PHE A 42 -7.89 -11.53 -10.78
C PHE A 42 -7.91 -10.50 -9.65
N GLN A 43 -8.74 -10.71 -8.62
CA GLN A 43 -8.76 -9.84 -7.45
C GLN A 43 -7.43 -9.88 -6.67
N ALA A 44 -6.86 -11.07 -6.50
CA ALA A 44 -5.56 -11.23 -5.85
C ALA A 44 -4.43 -10.52 -6.62
N ILE A 45 -4.40 -10.63 -7.95
CA ILE A 45 -3.44 -9.93 -8.81
C ILE A 45 -3.55 -8.42 -8.60
N GLN A 46 -4.76 -7.86 -8.67
CA GLN A 46 -4.97 -6.42 -8.48
C GLN A 46 -4.53 -5.94 -7.09
N ALA A 47 -4.82 -6.72 -6.04
CA ALA A 47 -4.41 -6.38 -4.68
C ALA A 47 -2.88 -6.37 -4.53
N LEU A 48 -2.19 -7.34 -5.12
CA LEU A 48 -0.72 -7.43 -5.09
C LEU A 48 -0.06 -6.31 -5.90
N GLU A 49 -0.62 -5.93 -7.05
CA GLU A 49 -0.16 -4.77 -7.84
C GLU A 49 -0.37 -3.45 -7.09
N ALA A 50 -1.48 -3.32 -6.37
CA ALA A 50 -1.76 -2.14 -5.55
C ALA A 50 -0.78 -2.00 -4.37
N GLN A 51 -0.28 -3.10 -3.81
CA GLN A 51 0.76 -3.08 -2.76
C GLN A 51 2.11 -2.59 -3.30
N GLY A 52 2.40 -2.83 -4.58
CA GLY A 52 3.62 -2.36 -5.25
C GLY A 52 3.58 -0.89 -5.68
N LYS A 53 2.39 -0.28 -5.76
CA LYS A 53 2.27 1.16 -6.01
C LYS A 53 2.69 1.92 -4.76
N VAL A 54 3.96 2.32 -4.74
CA VAL A 54 4.47 3.37 -3.85
C VAL A 54 3.52 4.54 -3.98
N ARG A 55 2.73 4.80 -2.94
CA ARG A 55 1.89 6.00 -2.90
C ARG A 55 2.82 7.18 -3.14
N PRO A 56 2.46 8.15 -4.00
CA PRO A 56 3.29 9.32 -4.20
C PRO A 56 3.65 9.91 -2.83
N PRO A 57 4.90 10.33 -2.63
CA PRO A 57 5.30 10.91 -1.36
C PRO A 57 4.33 12.04 -1.02
N PRO A 58 3.94 12.17 0.26
CA PRO A 58 3.09 13.28 0.68
C PRO A 58 3.67 14.62 0.19
N GLU A 59 2.81 15.59 -0.13
CA GLU A 59 3.25 16.89 -0.70
C GLU A 59 4.28 17.64 0.18
N GLN A 60 4.32 17.34 1.47
CA GLN A 60 5.26 17.93 2.43
C GLN A 60 6.42 16.97 2.82
N ALA A 61 6.60 15.87 2.11
CA ALA A 61 7.73 14.97 2.33
C ALA A 61 9.07 15.70 2.04
N GLY A 62 9.96 15.72 3.04
CA GLY A 62 11.28 16.36 2.93
C GLY A 62 11.29 17.89 3.03
N LYS A 63 10.13 18.56 3.08
CA LYS A 63 10.08 20.00 3.32
C LYS A 63 10.38 20.32 4.79
N PRO A 64 11.06 21.44 5.10
CA PRO A 64 11.25 21.90 6.47
C PRO A 64 9.89 22.16 7.15
N TRP A 65 9.86 22.09 8.49
CA TRP A 65 8.67 22.45 9.27
C TRP A 65 8.64 23.98 9.41
N SER A 66 7.50 24.60 9.12
CA SER A 66 7.28 26.00 9.51
C SER A 66 6.77 26.06 10.95
N GLU A 67 6.98 27.21 11.60
CA GLU A 67 6.51 27.44 12.97
C GLU A 67 4.98 27.27 13.06
N GLU A 68 4.24 27.78 12.07
CA GLU A 68 2.77 27.67 12.02
C GLU A 68 2.31 26.23 11.83
N GLU A 69 3.03 25.46 11.01
CA GLU A 69 2.73 24.04 10.78
C GLU A 69 2.98 23.22 12.05
N GLU A 70 4.09 23.48 12.75
CA GLU A 70 4.44 22.79 14.00
C GLU A 70 3.42 23.12 15.10
N GLN A 71 3.05 24.39 15.28
CA GLN A 71 2.03 24.80 16.24
C GLN A 71 0.66 24.15 15.95
N ALA A 72 0.26 24.07 14.68
CA ALA A 72 -0.97 23.40 14.29
C ALA A 72 -0.92 21.89 14.57
N LEU A 73 0.23 21.24 14.38
CA LEU A 73 0.44 19.83 14.71
C LEU A 73 0.34 19.59 16.22
N LEU A 74 0.98 20.43 17.03
CA LEU A 74 0.99 20.29 18.49
C LEU A 74 -0.41 20.48 19.07
N ARG A 75 -1.14 21.50 18.61
CA ARG A 75 -2.53 21.73 19.04
C ARG A 75 -3.42 20.52 18.74
N ARG A 76 -3.38 19.98 17.52
CA ARG A 76 -4.18 18.81 17.13
C ARG A 76 -3.86 17.58 17.97
N PHE A 77 -2.58 17.39 18.28
CA PHE A 77 -2.15 16.29 19.14
C PHE A 77 -2.62 16.47 20.59
N ASP A 78 -2.50 17.68 21.14
CA ASP A 78 -2.96 18.03 22.49
C ASP A 78 -4.51 17.96 22.59
N GLU A 79 -5.24 18.15 21.48
CA GLU A 79 -6.69 17.91 21.35
C GLU A 79 -7.07 16.42 21.26
N GLY A 80 -6.08 15.51 21.23
CA GLY A 80 -6.30 14.06 21.18
C GLY A 80 -6.58 13.51 19.78
N GLU A 81 -6.32 14.27 18.72
CA GLU A 81 -6.51 13.80 17.35
C GLU A 81 -5.53 12.64 17.04
N PRO A 82 -5.98 11.54 16.41
CA PRO A 82 -5.08 10.43 16.10
C PRO A 82 -4.01 10.84 15.10
N ILE A 83 -2.76 10.36 15.31
CA ILE A 83 -1.58 10.66 14.47
C ILE A 83 -1.84 10.43 12.97
N THR A 84 -2.69 9.45 12.61
CA THR A 84 -3.07 9.18 11.23
C THR A 84 -3.92 10.28 10.60
N ALA A 85 -4.77 10.95 11.37
CA ALA A 85 -5.57 12.08 10.92
C ALA A 85 -4.72 13.35 10.83
N ILE A 86 -3.87 13.61 11.83
CA ILE A 86 -2.88 14.71 11.79
C ILE A 86 -1.97 14.57 10.57
N ALA A 87 -1.45 13.38 10.29
CA ALA A 87 -0.63 13.11 9.11
C ALA A 87 -1.33 13.48 7.79
N ARG A 88 -2.62 13.16 7.66
CA ARG A 88 -3.42 13.53 6.49
C ARG A 88 -3.62 15.04 6.41
N ALA A 89 -3.93 15.69 7.53
CA ALA A 89 -4.21 17.13 7.56
C ALA A 89 -2.97 17.99 7.28
N HIS A 90 -1.77 17.48 7.55
CA HIS A 90 -0.50 18.13 7.24
C HIS A 90 0.12 17.65 5.93
N SER A 91 -0.52 16.74 5.19
CA SER A 91 0.06 16.09 4.01
C SER A 91 1.49 15.58 4.27
N ARG A 92 1.72 14.93 5.43
CA ARG A 92 3.00 14.32 5.84
C ARG A 92 2.83 12.84 6.20
N THR A 93 3.93 12.10 6.29
CA THR A 93 3.88 10.70 6.75
C THR A 93 3.66 10.64 8.26
N THR A 94 3.02 9.56 8.75
CA THR A 94 2.87 9.33 10.19
C THR A 94 4.21 9.26 10.93
N GLY A 95 5.26 8.77 10.27
CA GLY A 95 6.64 8.79 10.78
C GLY A 95 7.17 10.22 10.96
N ALA A 96 6.92 11.12 10.01
CA ALA A 96 7.32 12.52 10.13
C ALA A 96 6.58 13.23 11.27
N ILE A 97 5.26 12.98 11.44
CA ILE A 97 4.49 13.49 12.58
C ILE A 97 5.10 13.02 13.90
N ARG A 98 5.33 11.70 14.06
CA ARG A 98 5.90 11.11 15.29
C ARG A 98 7.29 11.68 15.60
N ALA A 99 8.15 11.80 14.59
CA ALA A 99 9.49 12.35 14.75
C ALA A 99 9.45 13.82 15.20
N ARG A 100 8.48 14.60 14.71
CA ARG A 100 8.28 15.99 15.11
C ARG A 100 7.79 16.09 16.54
N LEU A 101 6.74 15.35 16.90
CA LEU A 101 6.21 15.31 18.26
C LEU A 101 7.28 14.89 19.29
N ALA A 102 8.12 13.91 18.96
CA ALA A 102 9.24 13.50 19.82
C ALA A 102 10.28 14.63 19.99
N GLN A 103 10.61 15.38 18.92
CA GLN A 103 11.50 16.54 19.00
C GLN A 103 10.92 17.67 19.88
N CYS A 104 9.60 17.84 19.87
CA CYS A 104 8.89 18.82 20.70
C CYS A 104 8.54 18.30 22.11
N GLY A 105 8.92 17.07 22.47
CA GLY A 105 8.70 16.47 23.80
C GLY A 105 7.24 16.08 24.10
N ARG A 106 6.44 15.77 23.09
CA ARG A 106 5.04 15.31 23.22
C ARG A 106 4.87 13.79 23.15
N LEU A 107 5.95 13.06 22.89
CA LEU A 107 6.00 11.60 22.68
C LEU A 107 7.22 11.00 23.37
#